data_AF-A0A7S1RUI5-F1
#
_entry.id   AF-A0A7S1RUI5-F1
#
_cell.length_a   1.000
_cell.length_b   1.000
_cell.length_c   1.000
_cell.angle_alpha   90.00
_cell.angle_beta   90.00
_cell.angle_gamma   90.00
#
_symmetry.space_group_name_H-M   'P 1'
#
loop_
_entity.id
_entity.type
_entity.pdbx_description
1 polymer ?
#
loop_
_entity_poly.entity_id
_entity_poly.type
_entity_poly.pdbx_seq_one_letter_code
_entity_poly.pdbx_strand_id
1 'polypeptide(L)'
;MMALKKQTLTDLDVKGKRVLMRVDFNVPQDDTGAIMNTQRILGAMPSIKLALEKGAKAVILMSHLGRPDGRPNKSMTLKPVAEKLGELMGKPVTFLEECVGPEVEAACADPAEGSIIVLENLRWHVEEEGKGIEHEPGCPGVKCEKKAPSKG
;
A
#
# COMPACT_ATOMS: atom_id res chain seq x y z
N MET A 1 15.46 -6.13 -29.43
CA MET A 1 15.02 -6.10 -28.02
C MET A 1 13.59 -6.60 -27.98
N MET A 2 13.32 -7.76 -27.36
CA MET A 2 11.93 -8.18 -27.14
C MET A 2 11.33 -7.29 -26.06
N ALA A 3 10.44 -6.38 -26.45
CA ALA A 3 9.64 -5.62 -25.51
C ALA A 3 8.65 -6.58 -24.83
N LEU A 4 8.69 -6.66 -23.50
CA LEU A 4 7.67 -7.34 -22.73
C LEU A 4 6.32 -6.69 -23.05
N LYS A 5 5.34 -7.47 -23.53
CA LYS A 5 4.00 -7.00 -23.91
C LYS A 5 3.13 -6.74 -22.66
N LYS A 6 3.56 -5.78 -21.83
CA LYS A 6 2.81 -5.30 -20.67
C LYS A 6 2.21 -3.94 -21.01
N GLN A 7 0.96 -3.74 -20.63
CA GLN A 7 0.35 -2.41 -20.67
C GLN A 7 0.97 -1.56 -19.56
N THR A 8 1.21 -0.30 -19.87
CA THR A 8 1.74 0.69 -18.95
C THR A 8 0.64 1.70 -18.61
N LEU A 9 0.87 2.52 -17.58
CA LEU A 9 -0.08 3.58 -17.22
C LEU A 9 -0.31 4.57 -18.37
N THR A 10 0.64 4.74 -19.30
CA THR A 10 0.44 5.58 -20.50
C THR A 10 -0.59 4.99 -21.46
N ASP A 11 -0.73 3.67 -21.50
CA ASP A 11 -1.64 2.95 -22.42
C ASP A 11 -3.08 2.85 -21.91
N LEU A 12 -3.32 3.15 -20.63
CA LEU A 12 -4.61 2.96 -19.97
C LEU A 12 -5.41 4.25 -19.88
N ASP A 13 -6.71 4.20 -20.19
CA ASP A 13 -7.63 5.28 -19.86
C ASP A 13 -8.10 5.14 -18.40
N VAL A 14 -7.67 6.08 -17.57
CA VAL A 14 -7.96 6.15 -16.14
C VAL A 14 -8.89 7.31 -15.79
N LYS A 15 -9.38 8.08 -16.77
CA LYS A 15 -10.20 9.26 -16.52
C LYS A 15 -11.48 8.91 -15.77
N GLY A 16 -11.74 9.59 -14.66
CA GLY A 16 -12.89 9.34 -13.77
C GLY A 16 -12.82 8.02 -12.99
N LYS A 17 -11.75 7.22 -13.14
CA LYS A 17 -11.61 5.92 -12.47
C LYS A 17 -10.85 6.07 -11.15
N ARG A 18 -11.12 5.13 -10.25
CA ARG A 18 -10.33 4.90 -9.04
C ARG A 18 -9.19 3.96 -9.39
N VAL A 19 -7.95 4.36 -9.12
CA VAL A 19 -6.75 3.58 -9.45
C VAL A 19 -6.15 3.03 -8.17
N LEU A 20 -6.26 1.72 -7.95
CA LEU A 20 -5.48 1.04 -6.92
C LEU A 20 -4.06 0.80 -7.45
N MET A 21 -3.06 1.35 -6.76
CA MET A 21 -1.67 1.33 -7.16
C MET A 21 -0.82 0.70 -6.07
N ARG A 22 -0.19 -0.43 -6.40
CA ARG A 22 0.82 -1.07 -5.54
C ARG A 22 2.13 -0.32 -5.67
N VAL A 23 2.61 0.23 -4.57
CA VAL A 23 3.86 1.01 -4.51
C VAL A 23 4.83 0.39 -3.50
N ASP A 24 6.10 0.75 -3.60
CA ASP A 24 7.12 0.37 -2.63
C ASP A 24 7.38 1.56 -1.70
N PHE A 25 6.79 1.51 -0.51
CA PHE A 25 6.97 2.47 0.58
C PHE A 25 7.69 1.83 1.77
N ASN A 26 8.43 0.74 1.53
CA ASN A 26 9.24 0.10 2.57
C ASN A 26 10.51 0.93 2.82
N VAL A 27 10.34 2.07 3.48
CA VAL A 27 11.39 3.04 3.80
C VAL A 27 12.03 2.74 5.15
N PRO A 28 13.34 2.99 5.32
CA PRO A 28 13.96 2.90 6.63
C PRO A 28 13.43 4.00 7.56
N GLN A 29 13.12 3.62 8.79
CA GLN A 29 12.72 4.51 9.88
C GLN A 29 13.70 4.39 11.04
N ASP A 30 13.84 5.45 11.82
CA ASP A 30 14.55 5.42 13.10
C ASP A 30 13.65 4.88 14.23
N ASP A 31 14.18 4.81 15.45
CA ASP A 31 13.47 4.31 16.62
C ASP A 31 12.23 5.15 17.00
N THR A 32 12.13 6.38 16.50
CA THR A 32 10.96 7.25 16.70
C THR A 32 9.89 7.06 15.64
N GLY A 33 10.17 6.28 14.59
CA GLY A 33 9.30 6.10 13.43
C GLY A 33 9.50 7.17 12.34
N ALA A 34 10.49 8.06 12.50
CA ALA A 34 10.77 9.09 11.52
C ALA A 34 11.48 8.51 10.29
N ILE A 35 11.08 8.96 9.11
CA ILE A 35 11.59 8.45 7.84
C ILE A 35 13.01 8.95 7.61
N MET A 36 13.97 8.03 7.50
CA MET A 36 15.38 8.36 7.31
C MET A 36 15.75 8.57 5.84
N ASN A 37 15.01 7.95 4.91
CA ASN A 37 15.28 8.05 3.47
C ASN A 37 13.97 8.07 2.67
N THR A 38 13.76 9.12 1.88
CA THR A 38 12.55 9.37 1.09
C THR A 38 12.63 8.89 -0.35
N GLN A 39 13.74 8.30 -0.81
CA GLN A 39 13.95 7.91 -2.21
C GLN A 39 12.84 7.02 -2.77
N ARG A 40 12.32 6.08 -1.98
CA ARG A 40 11.22 5.20 -2.41
C ARG A 40 9.91 5.96 -2.59
N ILE A 41 9.63 6.93 -1.71
CA ILE A 41 8.46 7.80 -1.83
C ILE A 41 8.56 8.66 -3.09
N LEU A 42 9.71 9.30 -3.28
CA LEU A 42 10.01 10.10 -4.48
C LEU A 42 9.93 9.26 -5.76
N GLY A 43 10.35 8.00 -5.71
CA GLY A 43 10.28 7.07 -6.85
C GLY A 43 8.86 6.70 -7.29
N ALA A 44 7.88 6.70 -6.38
CA ALA A 44 6.48 6.43 -6.71
C ALA A 44 5.74 7.66 -7.26
N MET A 45 6.16 8.87 -6.86
CA MET A 45 5.47 10.13 -7.21
C MET A 45 5.22 10.34 -8.72
N PRO A 46 6.13 10.01 -9.65
CA PRO A 46 5.87 10.16 -11.08
C PRO A 46 4.64 9.37 -11.55
N SER A 47 4.46 8.14 -11.06
CA SER A 47 3.30 7.31 -11.43
C SER A 47 2.00 7.85 -10.84
N ILE A 48 2.05 8.33 -9.60
CA ILE A 48 0.90 8.95 -8.92
C ILE A 48 0.46 10.22 -9.67
N LYS A 49 1.42 11.11 -9.97
CA LYS A 49 1.17 12.34 -10.72
C LYS A 49 0.59 12.03 -12.10
N LEU A 50 1.18 11.08 -12.83
CA LEU A 50 0.68 10.69 -14.14
C LEU A 50 -0.77 10.18 -14.09
N ALA A 51 -1.14 9.37 -13.09
CA ALA A 51 -2.51 8.90 -12.93
C ALA A 51 -3.49 10.07 -12.70
N LEU A 52 -3.12 11.02 -11.84
CA LEU A 52 -3.92 12.21 -11.55
C LEU A 52 -4.03 13.14 -12.76
N GLU A 53 -2.93 13.37 -13.49
CA GLU A 53 -2.89 14.19 -14.71
C GLU A 53 -3.76 13.60 -15.83
N LYS A 54 -3.83 12.27 -15.92
CA LYS A 54 -4.76 11.56 -16.83
C LYS A 54 -6.21 11.60 -16.36
N GLY A 55 -6.52 12.30 -15.27
CA GLY A 55 -7.86 12.52 -14.77
C GLY A 55 -8.41 11.37 -13.93
N ALA A 56 -7.56 10.55 -13.31
CA ALA A 56 -8.03 9.58 -12.32
C ALA A 56 -8.83 10.30 -11.22
N LYS A 57 -10.00 9.74 -10.89
CA LYS A 57 -10.84 10.27 -9.81
C LYS A 57 -10.12 10.22 -8.47
N ALA A 58 -9.43 9.11 -8.19
CA ALA A 58 -8.57 8.98 -7.04
C ALA A 58 -7.47 7.95 -7.29
N VAL A 59 -6.35 8.11 -6.58
CA VAL A 59 -5.26 7.14 -6.51
C VAL A 59 -5.21 6.56 -5.10
N ILE A 60 -5.47 5.25 -5.00
CA ILE A 60 -5.43 4.48 -3.75
C ILE A 60 -4.09 3.73 -3.74
N LEU A 61 -3.25 4.02 -2.75
CA LEU A 61 -1.90 3.51 -2.62
C LEU A 61 -1.88 2.39 -1.60
N MET A 62 -1.33 1.26 -2.00
CA MET A 62 -1.13 0.12 -1.11
C MET A 62 0.34 -0.28 -1.10
N SER A 63 0.86 -0.54 0.10
CA SER A 63 2.26 -0.92 0.28
C SER A 63 2.44 -1.75 1.54
N HIS A 64 3.68 -2.13 1.78
CA HIS A 64 4.10 -2.79 3.01
C HIS A 64 5.24 -2.02 3.64
N LEU A 65 5.39 -2.18 4.96
CA LEU A 65 6.52 -1.66 5.71
C LEU A 65 7.05 -2.75 6.64
N GLY A 66 8.33 -3.06 6.53
CA GLY A 66 8.96 -4.11 7.32
C GLY A 66 8.31 -5.49 7.13
N ARG A 67 8.38 -6.32 8.19
CA ARG A 67 7.78 -7.65 8.26
C ARG A 67 7.09 -7.81 9.62
N PRO A 68 5.81 -7.41 9.72
CA PRO A 68 5.02 -7.55 10.93
C PRO A 68 4.38 -8.95 11.09
N ASP A 69 4.71 -9.91 10.22
CA ASP A 69 4.29 -11.32 10.29
C ASP A 69 2.77 -11.52 10.44
N GLY A 70 1.97 -10.73 9.72
CA GLY A 70 0.51 -10.86 9.71
C GLY A 70 -0.18 -10.38 10.97
N ARG A 71 0.45 -9.46 11.72
CA ARG A 71 -0.14 -8.87 12.93
C ARG A 71 -0.05 -7.35 12.88
N PRO A 72 -1.05 -6.61 13.36
CA PRO A 72 -0.94 -5.17 13.51
C PRO A 72 0.26 -4.78 14.39
N ASN A 73 1.14 -3.95 13.85
CA ASN A 73 2.28 -3.42 14.58
C ASN A 73 2.38 -1.91 14.32
N LYS A 74 2.07 -1.12 15.34
CA LYS A 74 2.09 0.35 15.27
C LYS A 74 3.47 0.93 14.94
N SER A 75 4.57 0.22 15.22
CA SER A 75 5.91 0.69 14.80
C SER A 75 6.16 0.50 13.30
N MET A 76 5.33 -0.28 12.62
CA MET A 76 5.37 -0.54 11.18
C MET A 76 4.09 -0.04 10.48
N THR A 77 3.51 1.06 10.95
CA THR A 77 2.40 1.76 10.29
C THR A 77 2.90 2.58 9.09
N LEU A 78 2.06 2.71 8.05
CA LEU A 78 2.31 3.59 6.92
C LEU A 78 1.92 5.06 7.17
N LYS A 79 1.38 5.39 8.35
CA LYS A 79 0.95 6.76 8.67
C LYS A 79 2.05 7.83 8.46
N PRO A 80 3.30 7.68 8.96
CA PRO A 80 4.38 8.63 8.69
C PRO A 80 4.70 8.77 7.20
N VAL A 81 4.52 7.69 6.43
CA VAL A 81 4.75 7.70 4.98
C VAL A 81 3.65 8.48 4.26
N ALA A 82 2.40 8.33 4.66
CA ALA A 82 1.27 9.09 4.12
C ALA A 82 1.43 10.60 4.38
N GLU A 83 1.80 10.97 5.61
CA GLU A 83 2.09 12.35 6.00
C GLU A 83 3.23 12.92 5.15
N LYS A 84 4.34 12.18 5.05
CA LYS A 84 5.50 12.62 4.27
C LYS A 84 5.22 12.73 2.77
N LEU A 85 4.42 11.82 2.22
CA LEU A 85 3.96 11.90 0.83
C LEU A 85 3.15 13.18 0.60
N GLY A 86 2.25 13.53 1.52
CA GLY A 86 1.45 14.75 1.44
C GLY A 86 2.31 16.01 1.43
N GLU A 87 3.31 16.08 2.31
CA GLU A 87 4.30 17.16 2.33
C GLU A 87 5.04 17.28 0.99
N LEU A 88 5.57 16.16 0.48
CA LEU A 88 6.37 16.13 -0.75
C LEU A 88 5.54 16.43 -2.01
N MET A 89 4.26 16.09 -2.00
CA MET A 89 3.34 16.36 -3.11
C MET A 89 2.69 17.75 -3.04
N GLY A 90 2.75 18.41 -1.88
CA GLY A 90 2.00 19.65 -1.64
C GLY A 90 0.49 19.45 -1.77
N LYS A 91 -0.01 18.25 -1.43
CA LYS A 91 -1.42 17.85 -1.56
C LYS A 91 -1.85 17.10 -0.31
N PRO A 92 -3.13 17.22 0.10
CA PRO A 92 -3.66 16.39 1.17
C PRO A 92 -3.62 14.91 0.75
N VAL A 93 -3.18 14.06 1.66
CA VAL A 93 -3.20 12.61 1.53
C VAL A 93 -4.06 12.06 2.66
N THR A 94 -5.09 11.31 2.31
CA THR A 94 -5.92 10.61 3.28
C THR A 94 -5.25 9.31 3.67
N PHE A 95 -5.05 9.08 4.96
CA PHE A 95 -4.56 7.82 5.49
C PHE A 95 -5.75 7.02 6.06
N LEU A 96 -5.81 5.73 5.75
CA LEU A 96 -6.79 4.80 6.34
C LEU A 96 -6.04 3.83 7.27
N GLU A 97 -6.58 3.63 8.48
CA GLU A 97 -5.95 2.78 9.52
C GLU A 97 -6.08 1.28 9.24
N GLU A 98 -6.81 0.92 8.18
CA GLU A 98 -7.01 -0.45 7.71
C GLU A 98 -6.77 -0.51 6.19
N CYS A 99 -6.50 -1.71 5.66
CA CYS A 99 -6.38 -1.91 4.21
C CYS A 99 -7.59 -2.61 3.57
N VAL A 100 -8.47 -3.18 4.38
CA VAL A 100 -9.71 -3.86 3.99
C VAL A 100 -10.82 -3.55 4.99
N GLY A 101 -12.07 -3.78 4.59
CA GLY A 101 -13.23 -3.63 5.46
C GLY A 101 -14.13 -2.45 5.10
N PRO A 102 -15.26 -2.32 5.80
CA PRO A 102 -16.35 -1.42 5.40
C PRO A 102 -15.94 0.06 5.39
N GLU A 103 -15.06 0.47 6.30
CA GLU A 103 -14.55 1.85 6.35
C GLU A 103 -13.68 2.19 5.14
N VAL A 104 -12.82 1.24 4.71
CA VAL A 104 -11.98 1.39 3.52
C VAL A 104 -12.83 1.43 2.26
N GLU A 105 -13.82 0.54 2.16
CA GLU A 105 -14.76 0.50 1.05
C GLU A 105 -15.56 1.80 0.95
N ALA A 106 -16.07 2.32 2.08
CA ALA A 106 -16.80 3.57 2.13
C ALA A 106 -15.93 4.78 1.74
N ALA A 107 -14.71 4.87 2.28
CA ALA A 107 -13.77 5.95 1.94
C ALA A 107 -13.36 5.91 0.47
N CYS A 108 -13.23 4.71 -0.10
CA CYS A 108 -12.87 4.53 -1.51
C CYS A 108 -14.07 4.58 -2.45
N ALA A 109 -15.33 4.54 -1.97
CA ALA A 109 -16.53 4.45 -2.81
C ALA A 109 -16.65 5.66 -3.73
N ASP A 110 -16.59 6.86 -3.16
CA ASP A 110 -16.78 8.12 -3.87
C ASP A 110 -15.85 9.25 -3.36
N PRO A 111 -14.52 9.09 -3.50
CA PRO A 111 -13.58 10.11 -3.08
C PRO A 111 -13.66 11.35 -3.98
N ALA A 112 -13.31 12.52 -3.43
CA ALA A 112 -13.20 13.75 -4.19
C ALA A 112 -12.23 13.61 -5.37
N GLU A 113 -12.46 14.34 -6.45
CA GLU A 113 -11.61 14.26 -7.63
C GLU A 113 -10.16 14.66 -7.33
N GLY A 114 -9.23 13.83 -7.79
CA GLY A 114 -7.80 14.00 -7.55
C GLY A 114 -7.33 13.57 -6.15
N SER A 115 -8.16 12.83 -5.39
CA SER A 115 -7.78 12.33 -4.07
C SER A 115 -6.60 11.36 -4.13
N ILE A 116 -5.77 11.41 -3.09
CA ILE A 116 -4.70 10.45 -2.84
C ILE A 116 -5.01 9.79 -1.50
N ILE A 117 -5.16 8.47 -1.50
CA ILE A 117 -5.48 7.67 -0.33
C ILE A 117 -4.33 6.69 -0.11
N VAL A 118 -3.81 6.57 1.10
CA VAL A 118 -2.85 5.54 1.50
C VAL A 118 -3.53 4.58 2.46
N LEU A 119 -3.54 3.30 2.10
CA LEU A 119 -4.01 2.22 2.95
C LEU A 119 -2.94 1.87 3.99
N GLU A 120 -3.36 1.25 5.10
CA GLU A 120 -2.43 0.71 6.08
C GLU A 120 -1.60 -0.47 5.50
N ASN A 121 -0.54 -0.83 6.22
CA ASN A 121 0.43 -1.84 5.87
C ASN A 121 -0.22 -3.21 5.55
N LEU A 122 -0.15 -3.60 4.28
CA LEU A 122 -0.74 -4.85 3.78
C LEU A 122 -0.26 -6.09 4.55
N ARG A 123 0.98 -6.09 5.06
CA ARG A 123 1.53 -7.25 5.81
C ARG A 123 0.98 -7.38 7.23
N TRP A 124 0.11 -6.48 7.68
CA TRP A 124 -0.70 -6.71 8.89
C TRP A 124 -1.69 -7.86 8.70
N HIS A 125 -1.97 -8.23 7.45
CA HIS A 125 -2.77 -9.38 7.06
C HIS A 125 -1.83 -10.51 6.61
N VAL A 126 -1.93 -11.69 7.22
CA VAL A 126 -1.06 -12.86 6.93
C VAL A 126 -1.23 -13.34 5.48
N GLU A 127 -2.40 -13.06 4.91
CA GLU A 127 -2.80 -13.35 3.55
C GLU A 127 -1.88 -12.67 2.53
N GLU A 128 -1.35 -11.49 2.84
CA GLU A 128 -0.45 -10.73 1.95
C GLU A 128 0.91 -11.44 1.77
N GLU A 129 1.38 -12.21 2.76
CA GLU A 129 2.63 -12.96 2.66
C GLU A 129 2.45 -14.37 2.07
N GLY A 130 1.24 -14.73 1.65
CA GLY A 130 0.93 -16.05 1.09
C GLY A 130 0.98 -17.19 2.11
N LYS A 131 1.04 -16.87 3.41
CA LYS A 131 1.00 -17.83 4.53
C LYS A 131 -0.43 -18.04 5.06
N GLY A 132 -1.45 -17.73 4.26
CA GLY A 132 -2.88 -17.85 4.62
C GLY A 132 -3.21 -19.25 5.13
N ILE A 133 -3.16 -19.42 6.45
CA ILE A 133 -3.56 -20.62 7.15
C ILE A 133 -4.66 -20.16 8.10
N GLU A 134 -5.86 -20.73 7.94
CA GLU A 134 -6.89 -20.63 8.95
C GLU A 134 -6.34 -21.22 10.26
N HIS A 135 -6.21 -20.40 11.30
CA HIS A 135 -5.86 -20.89 12.63
C HIS A 135 -7.07 -21.63 13.22
N GLU A 136 -6.98 -22.96 13.36
CA GLU A 136 -7.89 -23.71 14.21
C GLU A 136 -7.86 -23.14 15.65
N PRO A 137 -8.99 -23.13 16.38
CA PRO A 137 -9.04 -22.65 17.76
C PRO A 137 -8.05 -23.42 18.64
N GLY A 138 -6.94 -22.77 19.03
CA GLY A 138 -5.90 -23.35 19.91
C GLY A 138 -4.47 -23.41 19.36
N CYS A 139 -4.19 -23.04 18.10
CA CYS A 139 -2.79 -23.00 17.61
C CYS A 139 -2.07 -21.71 18.10
N PRO A 140 -0.87 -21.80 18.72
CA PRO A 140 -0.13 -20.65 19.26
C PRO A 140 0.56 -19.77 18.19
N GLY A 141 -0.01 -19.63 17.00
CA GLY A 141 0.55 -18.87 15.88
C GLY A 141 1.67 -19.58 15.13
N VAL A 142 2.68 -18.82 14.67
CA VAL A 142 3.71 -19.09 13.63
C VAL A 142 4.56 -20.37 13.78
N LYS A 143 4.27 -21.25 14.75
CA LYS A 143 4.93 -22.55 14.99
C LYS A 143 4.05 -23.77 14.68
N CYS A 144 2.97 -23.65 13.91
CA CYS A 144 2.28 -24.83 13.39
C CYS A 144 3.15 -25.46 12.25
N GLU A 145 3.66 -26.69 12.46
CA GLU A 145 4.75 -27.34 11.69
C GLU A 145 4.47 -27.67 10.21
N LYS A 146 3.31 -27.30 9.66
CA LYS A 146 3.00 -27.55 8.25
C LYS A 146 3.27 -26.29 7.43
N LYS A 147 4.55 -26.08 7.09
CA LYS A 147 4.98 -25.08 6.09
C LYS A 147 4.19 -25.28 4.80
N ALA A 148 3.56 -24.22 4.29
CA ALA A 148 3.15 -24.18 2.89
C ALA A 148 4.40 -24.30 1.99
N PRO A 149 4.38 -25.09 0.90
CA PRO A 149 5.51 -25.17 -0.01
C PRO A 149 5.72 -23.81 -0.66
N SER A 150 6.89 -23.21 -0.41
CA SER A 150 7.38 -22.08 -1.19
C SER A 150 7.48 -22.49 -2.66
N LYS A 151 6.61 -21.97 -3.52
CA LYS A 151 6.79 -22.03 -4.96
C LYS A 151 7.30 -20.69 -5.46
N GLY A 152 8.54 -20.69 -5.96
CA GLY A 152 9.14 -19.61 -6.76
C GLY A 152 10.27 -18.89 -6.06
#